data_AF-A0A9D5K5G1-F1
#
_entry.id   AF-A0A9D5K5G1-F1
#
_cell.length_a   1.000
_cell.length_b   1.000
_cell.length_c   1.000
_cell.angle_alpha   90.00
_cell.angle_beta   90.00
_cell.angle_gamma   90.00
#
_symmetry.space_group_name_H-M   'P 1'
#
loop_
_entity.id
_entity.type
_entity.pdbx_description
1 polymer ?
#
loop_
_entity_poly.entity_id
_entity_poly.type
_entity_poly.pdbx_seq_one_letter_code
_entity_poly.pdbx_strand_id
1 'polypeptide(L)'
;MCTPDLAVITASLEGLEETIILKLIDRAQFLINSSVYAPGQSGMEESEGESLFDLRLRYTEEMDALFGRYCVPEERPFNVDLPDPRRKVTLPPTCLNINDFNKVSLTAEIRKRYIELVPRICGLGDDGQYGSSVEHDIHALQAISRRIHYGALYVAEAKYQSAPQHYRNLIERRDTEALTALLTRKEVEEQILERISHKVAYLQAEADRAVRKIIDPEEVLTFYRDHVIPLTKKGEVLYLLHRS
;
A
#
# COMPACT_ATOMS: atom_id res chain seq x y z
N MET A 1 18.48 19.69 -9.94
CA MET A 1 17.42 18.75 -9.50
C MET A 1 17.40 18.77 -7.99
N CYS A 2 16.22 18.79 -7.36
CA CYS A 2 16.11 18.71 -5.91
C CYS A 2 16.52 17.30 -5.48
N THR A 3 17.59 17.16 -4.68
CA THR A 3 17.98 15.85 -4.13
C THR A 3 16.92 15.41 -3.12
N PRO A 4 16.37 14.19 -3.22
CA PRO A 4 15.42 13.71 -2.24
C PRO A 4 16.10 13.62 -0.87
N ASP A 5 15.57 14.32 0.13
CA ASP A 5 16.07 14.23 1.50
C ASP A 5 15.63 12.90 2.11
N LEU A 6 16.59 11.99 2.34
CA LEU A 6 16.33 10.68 2.90
C LEU A 6 15.71 10.75 4.31
N ALA A 7 16.01 11.80 5.09
CA ALA A 7 15.41 12.00 6.41
C ALA A 7 13.91 12.31 6.29
N VAL A 8 13.53 13.17 5.34
CA VAL A 8 12.12 13.50 5.05
C VAL A 8 11.37 12.29 4.50
N ILE A 9 11.99 11.52 3.60
CA ILE A 9 11.42 10.27 3.08
C ILE A 9 11.18 9.30 4.22
N THR A 10 12.17 9.09 5.08
CA THR A 10 12.06 8.19 6.24
C THR A 10 10.92 8.62 7.15
N ALA A 11 10.88 9.89 7.57
CA ALA A 11 9.79 10.42 8.40
C ALA A 11 8.40 10.24 7.75
N SER A 12 8.30 10.45 6.43
CA SER A 12 7.05 10.25 5.69
C SER A 12 6.62 8.77 5.70
N LEU A 13 7.57 7.85 5.49
CA LEU A 13 7.31 6.41 5.56
C LEU A 13 6.85 5.98 6.96
N GLU A 14 7.42 6.56 8.02
CA GLU A 14 7.01 6.29 9.41
C GLU A 14 5.58 6.75 9.71
N GLY A 15 5.14 7.89 9.16
CA GLY A 15 3.75 8.34 9.29
C GLY A 15 2.77 7.50 8.46
N LEU A 16 3.20 7.03 7.28
CA LEU A 16 2.40 6.10 6.47
C LEU A 16 2.26 4.72 7.13
N GLU A 17 3.24 4.29 7.92
CA GLU A 17 3.15 3.09 8.74
C GLU A 17 2.05 3.20 9.81
N GLU A 18 1.95 4.34 10.49
CA GLU A 18 0.87 4.59 11.46
C GLU A 18 -0.51 4.54 10.79
N THR A 19 -0.61 5.10 9.59
CA THR A 19 -1.85 5.09 8.81
C THR A 19 -2.30 3.66 8.51
N ILE A 20 -1.38 2.79 8.06
CA ILE A 20 -1.70 1.37 7.81
C ILE A 20 -2.18 0.69 9.09
N ILE A 21 -1.44 0.84 10.19
CA ILE A 21 -1.79 0.19 11.47
C ILE A 21 -3.20 0.59 11.90
N LEU A 22 -3.53 1.88 11.84
CA LEU A 22 -4.87 2.38 12.18
C LEU A 22 -5.94 1.77 11.27
N LYS A 23 -5.70 1.68 9.95
CA LYS A 23 -6.70 1.09 9.03
C LYS A 23 -6.90 -0.41 9.21
N LEU A 24 -5.85 -1.15 9.57
CA LEU A 24 -5.99 -2.57 9.93
C LEU A 24 -6.76 -2.75 11.24
N ILE A 25 -6.49 -1.90 12.24
CA ILE A 25 -7.24 -1.86 13.50
C ILE A 25 -8.72 -1.55 13.24
N ASP A 26 -9.02 -0.55 12.41
CA ASP A 26 -10.40 -0.16 12.10
C ASP A 26 -11.14 -1.31 11.40
N ARG A 27 -10.51 -1.96 10.41
CA ARG A 27 -11.11 -3.12 9.72
C ARG A 27 -11.38 -4.30 10.65
N ALA A 28 -10.49 -4.55 11.60
CA ALA A 28 -10.62 -5.66 12.53
C ALA A 28 -11.81 -5.53 13.49
N GLN A 29 -12.45 -4.36 13.58
CA GLN A 29 -13.65 -4.20 14.41
C GLN A 29 -14.90 -4.88 13.84
N PHE A 30 -14.82 -5.38 12.60
CA PHE A 30 -15.86 -6.16 11.95
C PHE A 30 -15.41 -7.62 11.79
N LEU A 31 -16.37 -8.55 11.71
CA LEU A 31 -16.10 -9.94 11.35
C LEU A 31 -15.60 -10.04 9.90
N ILE A 32 -15.16 -11.23 9.50
CA ILE A 32 -14.62 -11.45 8.15
C ILE A 32 -15.67 -11.11 7.08
N ASN A 33 -16.95 -11.39 7.33
CA ASN A 33 -18.04 -11.07 6.40
C ASN A 33 -17.75 -11.61 4.99
N SER A 34 -17.41 -12.90 4.88
CA SER A 34 -16.84 -13.49 3.66
C SER A 34 -17.68 -13.28 2.39
N SER A 35 -19.00 -13.10 2.54
CA SER A 35 -19.93 -12.79 1.45
C SER A 35 -19.53 -11.54 0.65
N VAL A 36 -18.92 -10.53 1.28
CA VAL A 36 -18.58 -9.27 0.60
C VAL A 36 -17.52 -9.43 -0.49
N TYR A 37 -16.72 -10.50 -0.42
CA TYR A 37 -15.69 -10.84 -1.40
C TYR A 37 -16.18 -11.87 -2.44
N ALA A 38 -17.38 -12.42 -2.28
CA ALA A 38 -17.89 -13.47 -3.15
C ALA A 38 -18.53 -12.88 -4.43
N PRO A 39 -18.15 -13.36 -5.62
CA PRO A 39 -18.81 -12.98 -6.88
C PRO A 39 -20.33 -13.21 -6.82
N GLY A 40 -21.11 -12.23 -7.26
CA GLY A 40 -22.57 -12.28 -7.30
C GLY A 40 -23.25 -12.12 -5.95
N GLN A 41 -22.51 -11.79 -4.89
CA GLN A 41 -23.04 -11.51 -3.54
C GLN A 41 -22.92 -10.03 -3.18
N SER A 42 -22.92 -9.13 -4.18
CA SER A 42 -22.87 -7.68 -3.96
C SER A 42 -24.11 -7.11 -3.28
N GLY A 43 -25.28 -7.77 -3.44
CA GLY A 43 -26.57 -7.23 -3.04
C GLY A 43 -27.08 -6.10 -3.94
N MET A 44 -26.44 -5.86 -5.10
CA MET A 44 -26.87 -4.87 -6.09
C MET A 44 -27.42 -5.57 -7.34
N GLU A 45 -28.71 -5.36 -7.63
CA GLU A 45 -29.42 -6.00 -8.76
C GLU A 45 -28.77 -5.71 -10.12
N GLU A 46 -28.22 -4.50 -10.30
CA GLU A 46 -27.66 -4.04 -11.57
C GLU A 46 -26.21 -4.54 -11.82
N SER A 47 -25.65 -5.34 -10.93
CA SER A 47 -24.24 -5.80 -10.99
C SER A 47 -24.13 -7.29 -10.71
N GLU A 48 -24.82 -8.08 -11.54
CA GLU A 48 -24.76 -9.54 -11.51
C GLU A 48 -23.32 -10.04 -11.66
N GLY A 49 -22.91 -10.94 -10.77
CA GLY A 49 -21.59 -11.58 -10.80
C GLY A 49 -20.47 -10.83 -10.07
N GLU A 50 -20.67 -9.56 -9.70
CA GLU A 50 -19.66 -8.78 -8.97
C GLU A 50 -19.75 -9.00 -7.45
N SER A 51 -18.62 -8.85 -6.74
CA SER A 51 -18.59 -8.81 -5.28
C SER A 51 -18.84 -7.39 -4.76
N LEU A 52 -19.33 -7.25 -3.52
CA LEU A 52 -19.52 -5.91 -2.92
C LEU A 52 -18.18 -5.16 -2.81
N PHE A 53 -17.12 -5.88 -2.46
CA PHE A 53 -15.77 -5.34 -2.39
C PHE A 53 -15.30 -4.77 -3.73
N ASP A 54 -15.48 -5.51 -4.83
CA ASP A 54 -15.07 -5.07 -6.17
C ASP A 54 -15.83 -3.83 -6.63
N LEU A 55 -17.15 -3.82 -6.45
CA LEU A 55 -17.99 -2.66 -6.82
C LEU A 55 -17.60 -1.43 -6.01
N ARG A 56 -17.50 -1.57 -4.68
CA ARG A 56 -17.14 -0.43 -3.82
C ARG A 56 -15.75 0.09 -4.18
N LEU A 57 -14.77 -0.78 -4.40
CA LEU A 57 -13.42 -0.38 -4.80
C LEU A 57 -13.47 0.39 -6.11
N ARG A 58 -14.10 -0.15 -7.16
CA ARG A 58 -14.22 0.51 -8.47
C ARG A 58 -14.90 1.88 -8.35
N TYR A 59 -16.04 1.98 -7.68
CA TYR A 59 -16.75 3.26 -7.53
C TYR A 59 -15.94 4.30 -6.75
N THR A 60 -15.24 3.88 -5.70
CA THR A 60 -14.33 4.79 -4.98
C THR A 60 -13.19 5.26 -5.88
N GLU A 61 -12.60 4.38 -6.69
CA GLU A 61 -11.52 4.77 -7.59
C GLU A 61 -11.99 5.66 -8.74
N GLU A 62 -13.15 5.39 -9.32
CA GLU A 62 -13.78 6.26 -10.32
C GLU A 62 -13.98 7.67 -9.74
N MET A 63 -14.52 7.78 -8.53
CA MET A 63 -14.66 9.05 -7.83
C MET A 63 -13.28 9.72 -7.62
N ASP A 64 -12.33 9.03 -6.99
CA ASP A 64 -11.00 9.55 -6.68
C ASP A 64 -10.23 10.00 -7.93
N ALA A 65 -10.42 9.32 -9.06
CA ALA A 65 -9.84 9.68 -10.35
C ALA A 65 -10.36 11.03 -10.84
N LEU A 66 -11.67 11.29 -10.74
CA LEU A 66 -12.27 12.59 -11.11
C LEU A 66 -11.68 13.76 -10.30
N PHE A 67 -11.31 13.51 -9.04
CA PHE A 67 -10.67 14.50 -8.16
C PHE A 67 -9.16 14.60 -8.33
N GLY A 68 -8.57 13.77 -9.20
CA GLY A 68 -7.16 13.84 -9.55
C GLY A 68 -6.21 13.11 -8.60
N ARG A 69 -6.73 12.16 -7.80
CA ARG A 69 -5.92 11.38 -6.87
C ARG A 69 -4.73 10.70 -7.56
N TYR A 70 -5.00 10.01 -8.67
CA TYR A 70 -4.00 9.20 -9.39
C TYR A 70 -3.02 10.02 -10.25
N CYS A 71 -3.16 11.36 -10.25
CA CYS A 71 -2.11 12.25 -10.75
C CYS A 71 -0.91 12.30 -9.79
N VAL A 72 -1.11 11.99 -8.51
CA VAL A 72 -0.04 11.91 -7.51
C VAL A 72 0.82 10.67 -7.77
N PRO A 73 2.17 10.77 -7.83
CA PRO A 73 3.05 9.66 -8.20
C PRO A 73 2.81 8.36 -7.41
N GLU A 74 2.73 8.46 -6.08
CA GLU A 74 2.57 7.30 -5.20
C GLU A 74 1.13 6.77 -5.09
N GLU A 75 0.12 7.47 -5.61
CA GLU A 75 -1.27 7.01 -5.62
C GLU A 75 -1.51 6.18 -6.88
N ARG A 76 -1.57 4.86 -6.75
CA ARG A 76 -1.78 3.92 -7.87
C ARG A 76 -3.14 3.21 -7.76
N PRO A 77 -3.95 3.17 -8.84
CA PRO A 77 -5.25 2.52 -8.82
C PRO A 77 -5.16 0.98 -8.92
N PHE A 78 -6.15 0.30 -8.38
CA PHE A 78 -6.36 -1.14 -8.42
C PHE A 78 -7.16 -1.58 -9.66
N ASN A 79 -7.98 -0.69 -10.22
CA ASN A 79 -8.71 -0.89 -11.47
C ASN A 79 -8.05 -0.15 -12.64
N VAL A 80 -8.37 -0.61 -13.84
CA VAL A 80 -7.97 0.03 -15.11
C VAL A 80 -9.15 0.84 -15.67
N ASP A 81 -8.89 1.63 -16.72
CA ASP A 81 -9.91 2.38 -17.46
C ASP A 81 -10.73 3.38 -16.61
N LEU A 82 -10.07 3.99 -15.62
CA LEU A 82 -10.65 5.04 -14.79
C LEU A 82 -10.85 6.35 -15.58
N PRO A 83 -11.85 7.18 -15.20
CA PRO A 83 -12.10 8.43 -15.88
C PRO A 83 -10.95 9.42 -15.71
N ASP A 84 -10.75 10.28 -16.71
CA ASP A 84 -9.80 11.39 -16.62
C ASP A 84 -10.17 12.37 -15.49
N PRO A 85 -9.16 13.01 -14.85
CA PRO A 85 -9.41 13.99 -13.81
C PRO A 85 -10.20 15.18 -14.35
N ARG A 86 -11.34 15.46 -13.73
CA ARG A 86 -12.15 16.66 -14.03
C ARG A 86 -11.63 17.89 -13.30
N ARG A 87 -10.91 17.70 -12.20
CA ARG A 87 -10.23 18.77 -11.48
C ARG A 87 -8.88 19.07 -12.13
N LYS A 88 -8.55 20.35 -12.28
CA LYS A 88 -7.17 20.76 -12.59
C LYS A 88 -6.26 20.42 -11.41
N VAL A 89 -5.31 19.51 -11.62
CA VAL A 89 -4.30 19.14 -10.61
C VAL A 89 -3.01 19.89 -10.89
N THR A 90 -2.50 20.59 -9.87
CA THR A 90 -1.16 21.19 -9.88
C THR A 90 -0.37 20.57 -8.74
N LEU A 91 0.64 19.77 -9.08
CA LEU A 91 1.54 19.18 -8.09
C LEU A 91 2.86 19.96 -8.02
N PRO A 92 3.50 20.02 -6.85
CA PRO A 92 4.89 20.47 -6.76
C PRO A 92 5.78 19.63 -7.70
N PRO A 93 6.87 20.21 -8.25
CA PRO A 93 7.84 19.44 -8.99
C PRO A 93 8.36 18.25 -8.17
N THR A 94 8.36 17.08 -8.79
CA THR A 94 8.90 15.86 -8.19
C THR A 94 10.37 15.67 -8.54
N CYS A 95 11.13 14.99 -7.67
CA CYS A 95 12.50 14.55 -7.94
C CYS A 95 12.57 13.26 -8.75
N LEU A 96 11.43 12.60 -8.98
CA LEU A 96 11.34 11.32 -9.68
C LEU A 96 11.64 11.49 -11.18
N ASN A 97 12.41 10.56 -11.75
CA ASN A 97 12.78 10.57 -13.15
C ASN A 97 12.23 9.33 -13.87
N ILE A 98 10.92 9.29 -14.07
CA ILE A 98 10.21 8.21 -14.77
C ILE A 98 9.09 8.80 -15.62
N ASN A 99 8.88 8.25 -16.81
CA ASN A 99 7.87 8.75 -17.74
C ASN A 99 6.47 8.17 -17.50
N ASP A 100 6.40 6.95 -16.93
CA ASP A 100 5.16 6.23 -16.69
C ASP A 100 5.19 5.52 -15.33
N PHE A 101 4.47 6.07 -14.35
CA PHE A 101 4.38 5.50 -13.00
C PHE A 101 3.64 4.16 -12.96
N ASN A 102 2.85 3.80 -13.99
CA ASN A 102 2.16 2.51 -14.02
C ASN A 102 3.12 1.33 -14.20
N LYS A 103 4.35 1.57 -14.67
CA LYS A 103 5.44 0.56 -14.71
C LYS A 103 5.90 0.10 -13.33
N VAL A 104 5.56 0.85 -12.28
CA VAL A 104 5.90 0.55 -10.88
C VAL A 104 4.65 0.12 -10.09
N SER A 105 3.49 -0.03 -10.74
CA SER A 105 2.26 -0.41 -10.05
C SER A 105 2.33 -1.86 -9.54
N LEU A 106 2.10 -2.02 -8.25
CA LEU A 106 2.06 -3.30 -7.54
C LEU A 106 0.66 -3.62 -7.00
N THR A 107 -0.36 -2.86 -7.41
CA THR A 107 -1.71 -2.89 -6.81
C THR A 107 -2.37 -4.28 -6.88
N ALA A 108 -2.18 -5.04 -7.95
CA ALA A 108 -2.69 -6.41 -8.05
C ALA A 108 -2.12 -7.34 -6.96
N GLU A 109 -0.81 -7.26 -6.69
CA GLU A 109 -0.17 -8.09 -5.67
C GLU A 109 -0.53 -7.59 -4.27
N ILE A 110 -0.58 -6.27 -4.06
CA ILE A 110 -1.01 -5.64 -2.80
C ILE A 110 -2.43 -6.08 -2.43
N ARG A 111 -3.37 -6.03 -3.39
CA ARG A 111 -4.75 -6.48 -3.21
C ARG A 111 -4.77 -7.94 -2.77
N LYS A 112 -4.06 -8.81 -3.47
CA LYS A 112 -3.99 -10.24 -3.12
C LYS A 112 -3.51 -10.44 -1.68
N ARG A 113 -2.38 -9.83 -1.30
CA ARG A 113 -1.81 -10.00 0.05
C ARG A 113 -2.72 -9.44 1.14
N TYR A 114 -3.40 -8.34 0.87
CA TYR A 114 -4.36 -7.77 1.80
C TYR A 114 -5.56 -8.71 2.05
N ILE A 115 -6.15 -9.27 1.00
CA ILE A 115 -7.27 -10.21 1.15
C ILE A 115 -6.84 -11.47 1.91
N GLU A 116 -5.60 -11.94 1.70
CA GLU A 116 -5.00 -13.04 2.48
C GLU A 116 -4.80 -12.68 3.97
N LEU A 117 -4.63 -11.39 4.31
CA LEU A 117 -4.49 -10.89 5.68
C LEU A 117 -5.83 -10.80 6.42
N VAL A 118 -6.93 -10.44 5.74
CA VAL A 118 -8.23 -10.16 6.39
C VAL A 118 -8.67 -11.27 7.37
N PRO A 119 -8.63 -12.58 7.02
CA PRO A 119 -9.00 -13.65 7.94
C PRO A 119 -8.11 -13.79 9.18
N ARG A 120 -6.88 -13.28 9.12
CA ARG A 120 -5.90 -13.34 10.22
C ARG A 120 -6.13 -12.23 11.24
N ILE A 121 -6.63 -11.07 10.81
CA ILE A 121 -6.85 -9.90 11.68
C ILE A 121 -8.31 -9.73 12.13
N CYS A 122 -9.29 -10.30 11.41
CA CYS A 122 -10.72 -10.16 11.73
C CYS A 122 -11.24 -11.36 12.55
N GLY A 123 -12.40 -11.22 13.19
CA GLY A 123 -13.10 -12.35 13.84
C GLY A 123 -13.79 -13.25 12.81
N LEU A 124 -13.86 -14.57 13.08
CA LEU A 124 -14.64 -15.48 12.25
C LEU A 124 -16.13 -15.15 12.33
N GLY A 125 -16.84 -15.31 11.20
CA GLY A 125 -18.28 -15.18 11.13
C GLY A 125 -18.76 -14.01 10.27
N ASP A 126 -20.02 -13.67 10.48
CA ASP A 126 -20.76 -12.65 9.74
C ASP A 126 -21.56 -11.80 10.73
N ASP A 127 -21.31 -10.49 10.73
CA ASP A 127 -22.00 -9.51 11.58
C ASP A 127 -22.97 -8.61 10.81
N GLY A 128 -23.17 -8.87 9.50
CA GLY A 128 -24.02 -8.09 8.62
C GLY A 128 -23.52 -6.70 8.25
N GLN A 129 -22.38 -6.24 8.79
CA GLN A 129 -21.85 -4.89 8.55
C GLN A 129 -20.98 -4.84 7.29
N TYR A 130 -21.59 -5.25 6.16
CA TYR A 130 -20.91 -5.41 4.88
C TYR A 130 -20.36 -4.09 4.34
N GLY A 131 -21.16 -3.02 4.36
CA GLY A 131 -20.77 -1.71 3.85
C GLY A 131 -19.58 -1.12 4.59
N SER A 132 -19.59 -1.19 5.94
CA SER A 132 -18.47 -0.76 6.76
C SER A 132 -17.24 -1.62 6.57
N SER A 133 -17.40 -2.94 6.36
CA SER A 133 -16.28 -3.84 6.09
C SER A 133 -15.54 -3.45 4.82
N VAL A 134 -16.25 -3.31 3.69
CA VAL A 134 -15.61 -2.95 2.40
C VAL A 134 -15.07 -1.53 2.38
N GLU A 135 -15.67 -0.59 3.13
CA GLU A 135 -15.12 0.75 3.30
C GLU A 135 -13.75 0.73 3.98
N HIS A 136 -13.63 -0.01 5.09
CA HIS A 136 -12.36 -0.14 5.80
C HIS A 136 -11.34 -0.98 5.01
N ASP A 137 -11.80 -1.93 4.20
CA ASP A 137 -10.94 -2.66 3.26
C ASP A 137 -10.24 -1.70 2.28
N ILE A 138 -11.02 -0.80 1.66
CA ILE A 138 -10.50 0.16 0.69
C ILE A 138 -9.54 1.15 1.35
N HIS A 139 -9.90 1.65 2.54
CA HIS A 139 -8.99 2.54 3.29
C HIS A 139 -7.65 1.86 3.61
N ALA A 140 -7.68 0.59 4.02
CA ALA A 140 -6.46 -0.17 4.27
C ALA A 140 -5.65 -0.39 2.99
N LEU A 141 -6.29 -0.80 1.90
CA LEU A 141 -5.64 -1.00 0.59
C LEU A 141 -4.98 0.27 0.06
N GLN A 142 -5.67 1.41 0.14
CA GLN A 142 -5.13 2.70 -0.27
C GLN A 142 -3.92 3.10 0.60
N ALA A 143 -3.99 2.91 1.92
CA ALA A 143 -2.87 3.19 2.83
C ALA A 143 -1.65 2.31 2.54
N ILE A 144 -1.87 1.00 2.35
CA ILE A 144 -0.81 0.03 2.02
C ILE A 144 -0.19 0.36 0.65
N SER A 145 -1.03 0.61 -0.35
CA SER A 145 -0.60 0.99 -1.70
C SER A 145 0.27 2.24 -1.66
N ARG A 146 -0.20 3.30 -1.00
CA ARG A 146 0.56 4.56 -0.91
C ARG A 146 1.91 4.36 -0.24
N ARG A 147 1.99 3.62 0.87
CA ARG A 147 3.25 3.34 1.59
C ARG A 147 4.25 2.57 0.74
N ILE A 148 3.78 1.55 0.02
CA ILE A 148 4.65 0.71 -0.81
C ILE A 148 5.17 1.53 -2.00
N HIS A 149 4.29 2.23 -2.72
CA HIS A 149 4.69 3.01 -3.89
C HIS A 149 5.52 4.24 -3.53
N TYR A 150 5.22 4.92 -2.40
CA TYR A 150 6.05 6.02 -1.93
C TYR A 150 7.47 5.54 -1.58
N GLY A 151 7.59 4.43 -0.86
CA GLY A 151 8.90 3.81 -0.60
C GLY A 151 9.61 3.44 -1.90
N ALA A 152 8.92 2.72 -2.78
CA ALA A 152 9.45 2.28 -4.07
C ALA A 152 10.03 3.42 -4.91
N LEU A 153 9.29 4.52 -5.04
CA LEU A 153 9.67 5.64 -5.90
C LEU A 153 10.77 6.50 -5.26
N TYR A 154 10.54 6.98 -4.05
CA TYR A 154 11.40 8.01 -3.45
C TYR A 154 12.66 7.43 -2.81
N VAL A 155 12.61 6.24 -2.20
CA VAL A 155 13.82 5.58 -1.67
C VAL A 155 14.74 5.17 -2.80
N ALA A 156 14.20 4.63 -3.89
CA ALA A 156 15.00 4.25 -5.05
C ALA A 156 15.66 5.47 -5.71
N GLU A 157 14.94 6.59 -5.86
CA GLU A 157 15.54 7.82 -6.38
C GLU A 157 16.65 8.36 -5.46
N ALA A 158 16.42 8.40 -4.15
CA ALA A 158 17.44 8.82 -3.18
C ALA A 158 18.70 7.94 -3.26
N LYS A 159 18.51 6.63 -3.32
CA LYS A 159 19.60 5.64 -3.46
C LYS A 159 20.34 5.83 -4.80
N TYR A 160 19.63 5.99 -5.91
CA TYR A 160 20.23 6.24 -7.22
C TYR A 160 21.11 7.50 -7.19
N GLN A 161 20.60 8.61 -6.66
CA GLN A 161 21.33 9.88 -6.58
C GLN A 161 22.60 9.79 -5.72
N SER A 162 22.63 8.90 -4.73
CA SER A 162 23.83 8.68 -3.89
C SER A 162 24.98 7.97 -4.61
N ALA A 163 24.70 7.14 -5.61
CA ALA A 163 25.71 6.40 -6.37
C ALA A 163 25.34 6.17 -7.85
N PRO A 164 25.13 7.22 -8.67
CA PRO A 164 24.48 7.08 -9.98
C PRO A 164 25.22 6.17 -10.96
N GLN A 165 26.55 6.15 -10.92
CA GLN A 165 27.33 5.30 -11.83
C GLN A 165 27.17 3.81 -11.53
N HIS A 166 27.03 3.45 -10.25
CA HIS A 166 26.87 2.06 -9.83
C HIS A 166 25.50 1.52 -10.25
N TYR A 167 24.43 2.28 -9.96
CA TYR A 167 23.08 1.90 -10.38
C TYR A 167 22.93 1.87 -11.91
N ARG A 168 23.50 2.83 -12.65
CA ARG A 168 23.44 2.81 -14.13
C ARG A 168 24.00 1.52 -14.73
N ASN A 169 25.15 1.06 -14.24
CA ASN A 169 25.75 -0.18 -14.74
C ASN A 169 24.84 -1.40 -14.53
N LEU A 170 24.18 -1.49 -13.36
CA LEU A 170 23.26 -2.58 -13.05
C LEU A 170 21.96 -2.47 -13.86
N ILE A 171 21.44 -1.27 -14.06
CA ILE A 171 20.23 -0.99 -14.87
C ILE A 171 20.48 -1.35 -16.34
N GLU A 172 21.61 -0.94 -16.92
CA GLU A 172 21.98 -1.25 -18.31
C GLU A 172 22.05 -2.76 -18.57
N ARG A 173 22.53 -3.52 -17.58
CA ARG A 173 22.60 -4.99 -17.63
C ARG A 173 21.28 -5.68 -17.27
N ARG A 174 20.29 -4.93 -16.79
CA ARG A 174 19.03 -5.44 -16.22
C ARG A 174 19.25 -6.48 -15.12
N ASP A 175 20.29 -6.28 -14.30
CA ASP A 175 20.66 -7.21 -13.24
C ASP A 175 19.77 -7.01 -12.00
N THR A 176 18.57 -7.59 -12.03
CA THR A 176 17.57 -7.44 -10.97
C THR A 176 18.00 -8.05 -9.65
N GLU A 177 18.80 -9.12 -9.70
CA GLU A 177 19.33 -9.79 -8.52
C GLU A 177 20.36 -8.90 -7.81
N ALA A 178 21.33 -8.35 -8.55
CA ALA A 178 22.30 -7.43 -7.99
C ALA A 178 21.65 -6.13 -7.47
N LEU A 179 20.65 -5.59 -8.19
CA LEU A 179 19.87 -4.45 -7.71
C LEU A 179 19.18 -4.79 -6.38
N THR A 180 18.51 -5.94 -6.30
CA THR A 180 17.81 -6.36 -5.08
C THR A 180 18.77 -6.55 -3.90
N ALA A 181 19.93 -7.17 -4.15
CA ALA A 181 20.97 -7.35 -3.13
C ALA A 181 21.50 -5.98 -2.63
N LEU A 182 21.77 -5.06 -3.54
CA LEU A 182 22.26 -3.71 -3.22
C LEU A 182 21.23 -2.87 -2.43
N LEU A 183 19.95 -3.06 -2.72
CA LEU A 183 18.86 -2.34 -2.06
C LEU A 183 18.54 -2.89 -0.66
N THR A 184 18.95 -4.12 -0.37
CA THR A 184 18.66 -4.82 0.89
C THR A 184 19.56 -4.34 2.02
N ARG A 185 18.96 -3.88 3.11
CA ARG A 185 19.66 -3.53 4.36
C ARG A 185 18.92 -4.15 5.53
N LYS A 186 19.41 -5.30 6.01
CA LYS A 186 18.72 -6.11 7.02
C LYS A 186 18.49 -5.32 8.31
N GLU A 187 19.46 -4.51 8.70
CA GLU A 187 19.41 -3.71 9.91
C GLU A 187 18.27 -2.67 9.84
N VAL A 188 18.00 -2.12 8.65
CA VAL A 188 16.88 -1.19 8.44
C VAL A 188 15.54 -1.91 8.48
N GLU A 189 15.47 -3.12 7.91
CA GLU A 189 14.26 -3.94 7.94
C GLU A 189 13.90 -4.34 9.37
N GLU A 190 14.89 -4.74 10.17
CA GLU A 190 14.72 -5.05 11.60
C GLU A 190 14.22 -3.83 12.40
N GLN A 191 14.79 -2.63 12.16
CA GLN A 191 14.33 -1.39 12.79
C GLN A 191 12.88 -1.03 12.40
N ILE A 192 12.49 -1.26 11.15
CA ILE A 192 11.09 -1.07 10.72
C ILE A 192 10.19 -2.00 11.53
N LEU A 193 10.53 -3.28 11.62
CA LEU A 193 9.71 -4.27 12.34
C LEU A 193 9.62 -3.96 13.84
N GLU A 194 10.72 -3.58 14.48
CA GLU A 194 10.71 -3.17 15.89
C GLU A 194 9.79 -1.96 16.11
N ARG A 195 9.88 -0.95 15.25
CA ARG A 195 9.02 0.23 15.30
C ARG A 195 7.55 -0.11 15.08
N ILE A 196 7.22 -0.99 14.12
CA ILE A 196 5.85 -1.45 13.88
C ILE A 196 5.31 -2.17 15.12
N SER A 197 6.10 -3.06 15.72
CA SER A 197 5.72 -3.79 16.94
C SER A 197 5.33 -2.82 18.06
N HIS A 198 6.19 -1.84 18.34
CA HIS A 198 5.93 -0.82 19.35
C HIS A 198 4.68 0.01 19.03
N LYS A 199 4.50 0.46 17.77
CA LYS A 199 3.33 1.26 17.37
C LYS A 199 2.02 0.49 17.51
N VAL A 200 1.98 -0.77 17.08
CA VAL A 200 0.77 -1.61 17.16
C VAL A 200 0.40 -1.89 18.62
N ALA A 201 1.38 -2.19 19.47
CA ALA A 201 1.15 -2.39 20.90
C ALA A 201 0.66 -1.09 21.58
N TYR A 202 1.32 0.02 21.30
CA TYR A 202 0.99 1.33 21.88
C TYR A 202 -0.45 1.78 21.56
N LEU A 203 -0.87 1.67 20.29
CA LEU A 203 -2.21 2.10 19.83
C LEU A 203 -3.38 1.26 20.40
N GLN A 204 -3.08 0.12 21.00
CA GLN A 204 -4.06 -0.81 21.56
C GLN A 204 -3.91 -1.01 23.08
N ALA A 205 -2.93 -0.37 23.72
CA ALA A 205 -2.60 -0.58 25.13
C ALA A 205 -3.78 -0.28 26.08
N GLU A 206 -4.47 0.85 25.84
CA GLU A 206 -5.59 1.34 26.66
C GLU A 206 -6.96 0.98 26.05
N ALA A 207 -7.02 0.02 25.13
CA ALA A 207 -8.26 -0.35 24.47
C ALA A 207 -9.17 -1.17 25.40
N ASP A 208 -10.45 -0.77 25.52
CA ASP A 208 -11.46 -1.56 26.23
C ASP A 208 -11.85 -2.80 25.40
N ARG A 209 -11.38 -3.97 25.88
CA ARG A 209 -11.61 -5.27 25.25
C ARG A 209 -13.07 -5.73 25.27
N ALA A 210 -13.93 -5.07 26.04
CA ALA A 210 -15.36 -5.37 26.04
C ALA A 210 -16.06 -4.89 24.76
N VAL A 211 -15.52 -3.85 24.10
CA VAL A 211 -16.12 -3.21 22.93
C VAL A 211 -15.23 -3.22 21.70
N ARG A 212 -13.92 -3.47 21.86
CA ARG A 212 -12.93 -3.40 20.78
C ARG A 212 -12.16 -4.70 20.64
N LYS A 213 -12.07 -5.22 19.41
CA LYS A 213 -11.17 -6.34 19.09
C LYS A 213 -9.74 -5.82 19.02
N ILE A 214 -8.84 -6.54 19.70
CA ILE A 214 -7.40 -6.31 19.64
C ILE A 214 -6.82 -7.21 18.55
N ILE A 215 -6.10 -6.62 17.60
CA ILE A 215 -5.31 -7.38 16.63
C ILE A 215 -4.01 -7.83 17.27
N ASP A 216 -3.60 -9.06 16.97
CA ASP A 216 -2.29 -9.57 17.40
C ASP A 216 -1.18 -8.80 16.66
N PRO A 217 -0.24 -8.15 17.37
CA PRO A 217 0.90 -7.49 16.75
C PRO A 217 1.70 -8.37 15.78
N GLU A 218 1.81 -9.68 16.02
CA GLU A 218 2.58 -10.57 15.14
C GLU A 218 1.92 -10.71 13.75
N GLU A 219 0.60 -10.56 13.65
CA GLU A 219 -0.10 -10.59 12.36
C GLU A 219 0.28 -9.39 11.49
N VAL A 220 0.39 -8.21 12.11
CA VAL A 220 0.87 -6.99 11.43
C VAL A 220 2.36 -7.09 11.10
N LEU A 221 3.18 -7.60 12.02
CA LEU A 221 4.61 -7.79 11.81
C LEU A 221 4.89 -8.76 10.67
N THR A 222 4.19 -9.90 10.63
CA THR A 222 4.30 -10.88 9.56
C THR A 222 3.92 -10.26 8.23
N PHE A 223 2.81 -9.49 8.17
CA PHE A 223 2.41 -8.80 6.95
C PHE A 223 3.47 -7.80 6.46
N TYR A 224 4.10 -7.06 7.38
CA TYR A 224 5.18 -6.13 7.02
C TYR A 224 6.43 -6.86 6.52
N ARG A 225 6.86 -7.89 7.25
CA ARG A 225 8.05 -8.70 6.97
C ARG A 225 7.94 -9.41 5.62
N ASP A 226 6.80 -10.03 5.35
CA ASP A 226 6.65 -10.95 4.22
C ASP A 226 6.05 -10.26 2.98
N HIS A 227 5.40 -9.10 3.15
CA HIS A 227 4.71 -8.43 2.04
C HIS A 227 5.07 -6.96 1.90
N VAL A 228 4.86 -6.09 2.90
CA VAL A 228 5.06 -4.63 2.71
C VAL A 228 6.50 -4.28 2.36
N ILE A 229 7.48 -4.82 3.10
CA ILE A 229 8.91 -4.57 2.86
C ILE A 229 9.36 -5.20 1.53
N PRO A 230 9.09 -6.49 1.24
CA PRO A 230 9.45 -7.09 -0.05
C PRO A 230 8.82 -6.40 -1.25
N LEU A 231 7.54 -6.01 -1.18
CA LEU A 231 6.86 -5.29 -2.26
C LEU A 231 7.46 -3.89 -2.47
N THR A 232 7.79 -3.17 -1.39
CA THR A 232 8.48 -1.88 -1.50
C THR A 232 9.78 -2.04 -2.28
N LYS A 233 10.59 -3.06 -1.93
CA LYS A 233 11.87 -3.35 -2.61
C LYS A 233 11.68 -3.77 -4.07
N LYS A 234 10.68 -4.60 -4.36
CA LYS A 234 10.29 -4.95 -5.74
C LYS A 234 9.96 -3.69 -6.54
N GLY A 235 9.21 -2.76 -5.95
CA GLY A 235 8.91 -1.47 -6.55
C GLY A 235 10.15 -0.60 -6.77
N GLU A 236 11.11 -0.59 -5.83
CA GLU A 236 12.39 0.11 -6.01
C GLU A 236 13.14 -0.39 -7.25
N VAL A 237 13.21 -1.72 -7.44
CA VAL A 237 13.81 -2.32 -8.64
C VAL A 237 13.05 -1.93 -9.91
N LEU A 238 11.72 -2.03 -9.90
CA LEU A 238 10.89 -1.64 -11.06
C LEU A 238 11.09 -0.18 -11.43
N TYR A 239 11.16 0.72 -10.44
CA TYR A 239 11.45 2.13 -10.65
C TYR A 239 12.82 2.31 -11.30
N LEU A 240 13.88 1.72 -10.74
CA LEU A 240 15.24 1.85 -11.27
C LEU A 240 15.37 1.37 -12.71
N LEU A 241 14.69 0.28 -13.08
CA LEU A 241 14.70 -0.26 -14.44
C LEU A 241 13.95 0.62 -15.47
N HIS A 242 13.01 1.43 -15.02
CA HIS A 242 12.22 2.34 -15.87
C HIS A 242 12.59 3.81 -15.66
N ARG A 243 13.66 4.06 -14.90
CA ARG A 243 14.17 5.40 -14.67
C ARG A 243 14.79 5.94 -15.96
N SER A 244 14.36 7.12 -16.36
CA SER A 244 14.89 7.85 -17.53
C SER A 244 16.30 8.39 -17.30
#